data_AF-A0A8S3WDP1-F1
#
_entry.id   AF-A0A8S3WDP1-F1
#
_cell.length_a   1.000
_cell.length_b   1.000
_cell.length_c   1.000
_cell.angle_alpha   90.00
_cell.angle_beta   90.00
_cell.angle_gamma   90.00
#
_symmetry.space_group_name_H-M   'P 1'
#
loop_
_entity.id
_entity.type
_entity.pdbx_description
1 polymer ?
#
loop_
_entity_poly.entity_id
_entity_poly.type
_entity_poly.pdbx_seq_one_letter_code
_entity_poly.pdbx_strand_id
1 'polypeptide(L)'
;MVATMDNEFTVIYLEFMSYTLGLLAQFNLLFQSETPLLYKMKSSVENLLKTVCSNYITFSYVKSCTDIMKIEFDDESKYDRLDRVYLGVLATESLQKLKNNSQVPETDVKMFLITCRSFYVELAKQILQRFDFKDSLFNFIDLVNPSVAQSFTFKSLKPIFVRFPVLYDYYNTQEVDDEWREYALLDHESYGLHPSDDAEEYWRKVFHLKNALGQSLFPKAFKCIVSFTFLECIRGTCI
;
A
#
# COMPACT_ATOMS: atom_id res chain seq x y z
N MET A 1 20.48 -18.90 28.64
CA MET A 1 19.60 -17.87 28.05
C MET A 1 20.15 -16.47 28.29
N VAL A 2 20.62 -16.12 29.50
CA VAL A 2 21.23 -14.81 29.81
C VAL A 2 22.54 -14.56 29.04
N ALA A 3 23.41 -15.57 28.88
CA ALA A 3 24.70 -15.42 28.17
C ALA A 3 24.59 -15.00 26.69
N THR A 4 23.43 -15.18 26.05
CA THR A 4 23.19 -14.73 24.66
C THR A 4 22.85 -13.23 24.62
N MET A 5 22.31 -12.68 25.72
CA MET A 5 22.03 -11.24 25.87
C MET A 5 23.28 -10.44 26.21
N ASP A 6 24.35 -11.08 26.70
CA ASP A 6 25.65 -10.45 26.94
C ASP A 6 26.40 -10.14 25.63
N ASN A 7 25.96 -10.69 24.49
CA ASN A 7 26.51 -10.37 23.18
C ASN A 7 25.93 -9.04 22.68
N GLU A 8 26.78 -8.03 22.54
CA GLU A 8 26.40 -6.69 22.06
C GLU A 8 25.72 -6.74 20.68
N PHE A 9 26.11 -7.66 19.79
CA PHE A 9 25.43 -7.85 18.49
C PHE A 9 23.99 -8.32 18.63
N THR A 10 23.66 -9.09 19.67
CA THR A 10 22.28 -9.54 19.90
C THR A 10 21.38 -8.36 20.27
N VAL A 11 21.86 -7.43 21.10
CA VAL A 11 21.12 -6.20 21.44
C VAL A 11 20.89 -5.36 20.18
N ILE A 12 21.94 -5.14 19.38
CA ILE A 12 21.85 -4.38 18.12
C ILE A 12 20.88 -5.05 17.14
N TYR A 13 20.89 -6.39 17.08
CA TYR A 13 19.94 -7.13 16.24
C TYR A 13 18.49 -6.92 16.70
N LEU A 14 18.22 -6.89 18.00
CA LEU A 14 16.87 -6.61 18.51
C LEU A 14 16.42 -5.18 18.21
N GLU A 15 17.32 -4.20 18.24
CA GLU A 15 17.04 -2.82 17.81
C GLU A 15 16.70 -2.76 16.31
N PHE A 16 17.45 -3.49 15.48
CA PHE A 16 17.17 -3.65 14.04
C PHE A 16 15.80 -4.30 13.80
N MET A 17 15.49 -5.36 14.56
CA MET A 17 14.20 -6.04 14.49
C MET A 17 13.07 -5.10 14.92
N SER A 18 13.27 -4.29 15.96
CA SER A 18 12.28 -3.31 16.41
C SER A 18 11.94 -2.31 15.31
N TYR A 19 12.96 -1.77 14.62
CA TYR A 19 12.74 -0.91 13.45
C TYR A 19 11.95 -1.63 12.35
N THR A 20 12.41 -2.82 11.96
CA THR A 20 11.83 -3.54 10.82
C THR A 20 10.41 -4.02 11.09
N LEU A 21 10.12 -4.47 12.32
CA LEU A 21 8.77 -4.81 12.76
C LEU A 21 7.86 -3.57 12.79
N GLY A 22 8.40 -2.38 13.07
CA GLY A 22 7.66 -1.12 12.96
C GLY A 22 7.11 -0.87 11.56
N LEU A 23 7.87 -1.21 10.51
CA LEU A 23 7.41 -1.11 9.11
C LEU A 23 6.21 -2.05 8.85
N LEU A 24 6.28 -3.27 9.36
CA LEU A 24 5.22 -4.27 9.19
C LEU A 24 3.99 -3.96 10.04
N ALA A 25 4.17 -3.42 11.25
CA ALA A 25 3.07 -3.05 12.12
C ALA A 25 2.19 -1.97 11.48
N GLN A 26 2.80 -0.95 10.86
CA GLN A 26 2.06 0.09 10.13
C GLN A 26 1.26 -0.49 8.96
N PHE A 27 1.85 -1.43 8.21
CA PHE A 27 1.16 -2.12 7.14
C PHE A 27 0.02 -3.00 7.65
N ASN A 28 0.21 -3.67 8.79
CA ASN A 28 -0.79 -4.54 9.40
C ASN A 28 -2.07 -3.80 9.83
N LEU A 29 -1.98 -2.49 10.13
CA LEU A 29 -3.14 -1.67 10.45
C LEU A 29 -4.17 -1.64 9.31
N LEU A 30 -3.75 -1.83 8.04
CA LEU A 30 -4.66 -1.90 6.90
C LEU A 30 -5.59 -3.12 6.97
N PHE A 31 -5.08 -4.28 7.41
CA PHE A 31 -5.89 -5.49 7.57
C PHE A 31 -6.73 -5.48 8.85
N GLN A 32 -6.38 -4.63 9.81
CA GLN A 32 -7.13 -4.45 11.06
C GLN A 32 -8.24 -3.40 10.91
N SER A 33 -8.32 -2.72 9.76
CA SER A 33 -9.36 -1.74 9.51
C SER A 33 -10.72 -2.41 9.32
N GLU A 34 -11.75 -1.82 9.92
CA GLU A 34 -13.15 -2.21 9.69
C GLU A 34 -13.73 -1.55 8.42
N THR A 35 -12.99 -0.63 7.79
CA THR A 35 -13.41 0.07 6.56
C THR A 35 -12.88 -0.62 5.29
N PRO A 36 -13.60 -0.51 4.14
CA PRO A 36 -13.21 -1.17 2.90
C PRO A 36 -12.00 -0.49 2.24
N LEU A 37 -10.79 -0.89 2.62
CA LEU A 37 -9.52 -0.29 2.15
C LEU A 37 -8.83 -1.06 1.02
N LEU A 38 -9.51 -1.99 0.35
CA LEU A 38 -8.91 -2.82 -0.69
C LEU A 38 -8.27 -2.00 -1.83
N TYR A 39 -8.84 -0.82 -2.15
CA TYR A 39 -8.27 0.12 -3.12
C TYR A 39 -6.90 0.69 -2.70
N LYS A 40 -6.59 0.75 -1.39
CA LYS A 40 -5.27 1.18 -0.89
C LYS A 40 -4.26 0.03 -0.81
N MET A 41 -4.69 -1.22 -0.98
CA MET A 41 -3.84 -2.40 -0.73
C MET A 41 -2.60 -2.41 -1.62
N LYS A 42 -2.79 -2.24 -2.93
CA LYS A 42 -1.69 -2.28 -3.91
C LYS A 42 -0.66 -1.20 -3.64
N SER A 43 -1.08 0.06 -3.56
CA SER A 43 -0.17 1.18 -3.32
C SER A 43 0.55 1.05 -1.96
N SER A 44 -0.13 0.50 -0.95
CA SER A 44 0.49 0.26 0.37
C SER A 44 1.56 -0.83 0.34
N VAL A 45 1.31 -1.95 -0.35
CA VAL A 45 2.31 -3.01 -0.55
C VAL A 45 3.50 -2.49 -1.36
N GLU A 46 3.24 -1.74 -2.43
CA GLU A 46 4.30 -1.14 -3.25
C GLU A 46 5.18 -0.19 -2.42
N ASN A 47 4.58 0.62 -1.54
CA ASN A 47 5.31 1.52 -0.65
C ASN A 47 6.12 0.77 0.42
N LEU A 48 5.56 -0.29 1.01
CA LEU A 48 6.29 -1.15 1.94
C LEU A 48 7.49 -1.79 1.24
N LEU A 49 7.30 -2.34 0.05
CA LEU A 49 8.36 -2.98 -0.72
C LEU A 49 9.45 -1.98 -1.12
N LYS A 50 9.09 -0.78 -1.59
CA LYS A 50 10.05 0.31 -1.85
C LYS A 50 10.87 0.64 -0.62
N THR A 51 10.24 0.74 0.55
CA THR A 51 10.92 1.05 1.82
C THR A 51 11.89 -0.07 2.19
N VAL A 52 11.44 -1.33 2.19
CA VAL A 52 12.29 -2.50 2.52
C VAL A 52 13.46 -2.61 1.55
N CYS A 53 13.21 -2.53 0.24
CA CYS A 53 14.26 -2.59 -0.78
C CYS A 53 15.25 -1.43 -0.65
N SER A 54 14.78 -0.21 -0.35
CA SER A 54 15.67 0.95 -0.20
C SER A 54 16.65 0.85 0.98
N ASN A 55 16.40 -0.07 1.93
CA ASN A 55 17.31 -0.28 3.06
C ASN A 55 18.59 -1.05 2.68
N TYR A 56 18.60 -1.77 1.54
CA TYR A 56 19.76 -2.59 1.14
C TYR A 56 20.09 -2.55 -0.36
N ILE A 57 19.19 -2.06 -1.20
CA ILE A 57 19.39 -1.86 -2.64
C ILE A 57 19.71 -0.38 -2.87
N THR A 58 20.53 -0.10 -3.89
CA THR A 58 20.86 1.26 -4.28
C THR A 58 19.60 2.11 -4.49
N PHE A 59 19.47 3.21 -3.73
CA PHE A 59 18.27 4.06 -3.73
C PHE A 59 17.85 4.55 -5.13
N SER A 60 18.82 4.88 -6.00
CA SER A 60 18.54 5.31 -7.37
C SER A 60 17.84 4.24 -8.20
N TYR A 61 18.20 2.97 -8.03
CA TYR A 61 17.56 1.85 -8.74
C TYR A 61 16.12 1.66 -8.25
N VAL A 62 15.90 1.62 -6.93
CA VAL A 62 14.55 1.51 -6.34
C VAL A 62 13.66 2.66 -6.80
N LYS A 63 14.17 3.90 -6.81
CA LYS A 63 13.42 5.08 -7.25
C LYS A 63 13.10 5.07 -8.75
N SER A 64 13.99 4.51 -9.58
CA SER A 64 13.78 4.42 -11.04
C SER A 64 12.81 3.30 -11.45
N CYS A 65 12.48 2.39 -10.53
CA CYS A 65 11.63 1.26 -10.80
C CYS A 65 10.17 1.72 -10.99
N THR A 66 9.64 1.52 -12.20
CA THR A 66 8.25 1.85 -12.54
C THR A 66 7.26 0.89 -11.89
N ASP A 67 7.60 -0.39 -11.81
CA ASP A 67 6.79 -1.46 -11.21
C ASP A 67 7.63 -2.23 -10.19
N ILE A 68 7.52 -1.81 -8.92
CA ILE A 68 8.29 -2.39 -7.81
C ILE A 68 7.96 -3.86 -7.59
N MET A 69 6.78 -4.35 -8.01
CA MET A 69 6.41 -5.76 -7.88
C MET A 69 7.27 -6.69 -8.75
N LYS A 70 8.02 -6.13 -9.71
CA LYS A 70 8.94 -6.85 -10.60
C LYS A 70 10.42 -6.55 -10.32
N ILE A 71 10.73 -5.92 -9.19
CA ILE A 71 12.12 -5.59 -8.85
C ILE A 71 12.96 -6.86 -8.67
N GLU A 72 14.19 -6.83 -9.18
CA GLU A 72 15.20 -7.86 -8.96
C GLU A 72 15.78 -7.68 -7.55
N PHE A 73 15.04 -8.15 -6.54
CA PHE A 73 15.36 -7.92 -5.12
C PHE A 73 16.50 -8.80 -4.60
N ASP A 74 16.85 -9.87 -5.31
CA ASP A 74 17.87 -10.86 -4.95
C ASP A 74 19.15 -10.74 -5.80
N ASP A 75 19.18 -9.83 -6.77
CA ASP A 75 20.38 -9.56 -7.57
C ASP A 75 21.40 -8.75 -6.77
N GLU A 76 22.48 -9.43 -6.37
CA GLU A 76 23.59 -8.82 -5.63
C GLU A 76 24.25 -7.65 -6.37
N SER A 77 24.12 -7.58 -7.71
CA SER A 77 24.66 -6.47 -8.51
C SER A 77 23.97 -5.14 -8.23
N LYS A 78 22.74 -5.17 -7.67
CA LYS A 78 21.93 -3.98 -7.34
C LYS A 78 22.10 -3.54 -5.89
N TYR A 79 22.67 -4.39 -5.05
CA TYR A 79 22.83 -4.12 -3.62
C TYR A 79 23.68 -2.87 -3.41
N ASP A 80 23.29 -2.06 -2.44
CA ASP A 80 24.17 -0.99 -1.97
C ASP A 80 25.35 -1.63 -1.22
N ARG A 81 26.37 -0.83 -0.97
CA ARG A 81 27.53 -1.24 -0.20
C ARG A 81 27.10 -1.70 1.20
N LEU A 82 27.78 -2.72 1.72
CA LEU A 82 27.42 -3.33 2.99
C LEU A 82 27.44 -2.33 4.17
N ASP A 83 28.32 -1.33 4.12
CA ASP A 83 28.41 -0.24 5.11
C ASP A 83 27.24 0.76 5.05
N ARG A 84 26.41 0.70 4.02
CA ARG A 84 25.23 1.57 3.79
C ARG A 84 23.90 0.88 4.03
N VAL A 85 23.90 -0.41 4.41
CA VAL A 85 22.66 -1.11 4.80
C VAL A 85 22.01 -0.35 5.96
N TYR A 86 20.78 0.10 5.76
CA TYR A 86 20.06 0.88 6.75
C TYR A 86 19.44 -0.03 7.79
N LEU A 87 19.79 0.15 9.06
CA LEU A 87 19.34 -0.71 10.17
C LEU A 87 18.28 -0.06 11.06
N GLY A 88 17.91 1.18 10.77
CA GLY A 88 17.25 2.07 11.73
C GLY A 88 18.25 2.82 12.62
N VAL A 89 17.80 3.93 13.20
CA VAL A 89 18.66 4.88 13.93
C VAL A 89 19.34 4.22 15.13
N LEU A 90 18.58 3.56 16.01
CA LEU A 90 19.10 2.96 17.24
C LEU A 90 20.17 1.90 16.95
N ALA A 91 19.86 0.92 16.09
CA ALA A 91 20.81 -0.13 15.72
C ALA A 91 22.08 0.43 15.05
N THR A 92 21.95 1.50 14.25
CA THR A 92 23.10 2.16 13.61
C THR A 92 23.99 2.84 14.65
N GLU A 93 23.43 3.55 15.63
CA GLU A 93 24.18 4.20 16.70
C GLU A 93 24.89 3.16 17.60
N SER A 94 24.19 2.10 17.99
CA SER A 94 24.75 1.01 18.80
C SER A 94 25.88 0.28 18.05
N LEU A 95 25.72 0.03 16.75
CA LEU A 95 26.77 -0.56 15.92
C LEU A 95 27.98 0.37 15.76
N GLN A 96 27.78 1.68 15.67
CA GLN A 96 28.89 2.64 15.62
C GLN A 96 29.67 2.68 16.93
N LYS A 97 28.99 2.65 18.08
CA LYS A 97 29.63 2.55 19.40
C LYS A 97 30.47 1.26 19.50
N LEU A 98 29.92 0.14 19.02
CA LEU A 98 30.60 -1.14 18.99
C LEU A 98 31.86 -1.13 18.11
N LYS A 99 31.78 -0.53 16.91
CA LYS A 99 32.93 -0.38 15.99
C LYS A 99 34.08 0.44 16.58
N ASN A 100 33.81 1.36 17.50
CA ASN A 100 34.84 2.17 18.15
C ASN A 100 35.60 1.37 19.23
N ASN A 101 35.12 0.18 19.62
CA ASN A 101 35.82 -0.73 20.51
C ASN A 101 36.83 -1.58 19.73
N SER A 102 38.12 -1.39 19.99
CA SER A 102 39.23 -2.07 19.28
C SER A 102 39.27 -3.59 19.45
N GLN A 103 38.44 -4.16 20.34
CA GLN A 103 38.34 -5.60 20.59
C GLN A 103 37.40 -6.33 19.61
N VAL A 104 36.61 -5.60 18.82
CA VAL A 104 35.61 -6.20 17.93
C VAL A 104 36.21 -6.44 16.55
N PRO A 105 36.28 -7.70 16.06
CA PRO A 105 36.75 -8.00 14.73
C PRO A 105 35.87 -7.37 13.64
N GLU A 106 36.50 -6.78 12.62
CA GLU A 106 35.78 -6.22 11.46
C GLU A 106 34.98 -7.33 10.72
N THR A 107 35.44 -8.58 10.79
CA THR A 107 34.75 -9.75 10.25
C THR A 107 33.38 -9.95 10.87
N ASP A 108 33.24 -9.76 12.17
CA ASP A 108 31.99 -10.00 12.90
C ASP A 108 30.96 -8.92 12.56
N VAL A 109 31.42 -7.68 12.44
CA VAL A 109 30.62 -6.55 11.95
C VAL A 109 30.13 -6.80 10.51
N LYS A 110 30.99 -7.31 9.63
CA LYS A 110 30.61 -7.66 8.25
C LYS A 110 29.56 -8.77 8.25
N MET A 111 29.76 -9.83 9.03
CA MET A 111 28.81 -10.92 9.16
C MET A 111 27.45 -10.43 9.67
N PHE A 112 27.44 -9.56 10.68
CA PHE A 112 26.22 -8.95 11.20
C PHE A 112 25.44 -8.15 10.13
N LEU A 113 26.13 -7.32 9.35
CA LEU A 113 25.50 -6.55 8.26
C LEU A 113 24.98 -7.47 7.15
N ILE A 114 25.70 -8.55 6.83
CA ILE A 114 25.23 -9.57 5.88
C ILE A 114 23.94 -10.20 6.40
N THR A 115 23.87 -10.56 7.68
CA THR A 115 22.66 -11.12 8.30
C THR A 115 21.47 -10.16 8.21
N CYS A 116 21.66 -8.88 8.52
CA CYS A 116 20.60 -7.87 8.43
C CYS A 116 20.12 -7.67 6.98
N ARG A 117 21.05 -7.64 6.01
CA ARG A 117 20.70 -7.58 4.59
C ARG A 117 19.94 -8.82 4.14
N SER A 118 20.40 -10.02 4.49
CA SER A 118 19.72 -11.27 4.18
C SER A 118 18.30 -11.31 4.76
N PHE A 119 18.09 -10.72 5.94
CA PHE A 119 16.76 -10.55 6.50
C PHE A 119 15.87 -9.67 5.59
N TYR A 120 16.36 -8.52 5.10
CA TYR A 120 15.58 -7.69 4.17
C TYR A 120 15.29 -8.37 2.84
N VAL A 121 16.25 -9.12 2.28
CA VAL A 121 16.06 -9.89 1.04
C VAL A 121 14.94 -10.92 1.23
N GLU A 122 14.98 -11.70 2.32
CA GLU A 122 13.93 -12.66 2.60
C GLU A 122 12.60 -11.95 2.91
N LEU A 123 12.60 -10.81 3.60
CA LEU A 123 11.38 -10.04 3.83
C LEU A 123 10.74 -9.57 2.52
N ALA A 124 11.51 -9.01 1.59
CA ALA A 124 11.02 -8.59 0.27
C ALA A 124 10.42 -9.77 -0.52
N LYS A 125 11.12 -10.91 -0.54
CA LYS A 125 10.63 -12.16 -1.13
C LYS A 125 9.30 -12.60 -0.52
N GLN A 126 9.21 -12.57 0.81
CA GLN A 126 8.03 -12.97 1.57
C GLN A 126 6.82 -12.04 1.32
N ILE A 127 7.05 -10.75 1.10
CA ILE A 127 6.00 -9.80 0.68
C ILE A 127 5.52 -10.14 -0.73
N LEU A 128 6.44 -10.28 -1.69
CA LEU A 128 6.11 -10.58 -3.10
C LEU A 128 5.40 -11.93 -3.28
N GLN A 129 5.69 -12.92 -2.42
CA GLN A 129 5.02 -14.23 -2.45
C GLN A 129 3.57 -14.19 -1.93
N ARG A 130 3.25 -13.27 -1.02
CA ARG A 130 1.91 -13.20 -0.39
C ARG A 130 0.93 -12.33 -1.18
N PHE A 131 1.42 -11.33 -1.91
CA PHE A 131 0.57 -10.38 -2.61
C PHE A 131 0.64 -10.57 -4.12
N ASP A 132 -0.45 -11.06 -4.71
CA ASP A 132 -0.63 -11.15 -6.16
C ASP A 132 -1.67 -10.12 -6.62
N PHE A 133 -1.22 -9.13 -7.40
CA PHE A 133 -2.07 -8.10 -7.99
C PHE A 133 -2.38 -8.34 -9.47
N LYS A 134 -2.30 -9.60 -9.94
CA LYS A 134 -2.67 -9.98 -11.32
C LYS A 134 -4.16 -9.87 -11.60
N ASP A 135 -5.03 -9.84 -10.58
CA ASP A 135 -6.46 -9.67 -10.82
C ASP A 135 -6.73 -8.30 -11.45
N SER A 136 -7.45 -8.32 -12.57
CA SER A 136 -7.98 -7.15 -13.27
C SER A 136 -8.70 -6.13 -12.38
N LEU A 137 -9.24 -6.54 -11.23
CA LEU A 137 -9.82 -5.67 -10.21
C LEU A 137 -8.88 -4.51 -9.85
N PHE A 138 -7.60 -4.80 -9.64
CA PHE A 138 -6.60 -3.80 -9.24
C PHE A 138 -6.28 -2.78 -10.34
N ASN A 139 -6.82 -2.94 -11.55
CA ASN A 139 -6.69 -1.94 -12.62
C ASN A 139 -7.69 -0.80 -12.50
N PHE A 140 -8.79 -1.00 -11.76
CA PHE A 140 -9.86 0.00 -11.67
C PHE A 140 -10.40 0.22 -10.25
N ILE A 141 -10.01 -0.60 -9.26
CA ILE A 141 -10.45 -0.45 -7.87
C ILE A 141 -10.16 0.95 -7.28
N ASP A 142 -9.11 1.61 -7.77
CA ASP A 142 -8.74 2.97 -7.39
C ASP A 142 -9.84 4.00 -7.70
N LEU A 143 -10.83 3.69 -8.56
CA LEU A 143 -11.98 4.58 -8.82
C LEU A 143 -12.77 4.92 -7.54
N VAL A 144 -12.70 4.07 -6.51
CA VAL A 144 -13.36 4.30 -5.21
C VAL A 144 -12.60 5.33 -4.38
N ASN A 145 -11.34 5.62 -4.70
CA ASN A 145 -10.58 6.67 -4.03
C ASN A 145 -11.10 8.06 -4.46
N PRO A 146 -11.50 8.94 -3.51
CA PRO A 146 -12.02 10.28 -3.83
C PRO A 146 -11.12 11.10 -4.75
N SER A 147 -9.80 11.07 -4.51
CA SER A 147 -8.84 11.80 -5.33
C SER A 147 -8.82 11.35 -6.80
N VAL A 148 -9.02 10.05 -7.05
CA VAL A 148 -9.04 9.45 -8.38
C VAL A 148 -10.42 9.60 -9.03
N ALA A 149 -11.49 9.56 -8.24
CA ALA A 149 -12.83 9.81 -8.69
C ALA A 149 -12.97 11.26 -9.22
N GLN A 150 -12.49 12.25 -8.45
CA GLN A 150 -12.54 13.65 -8.85
C GLN A 150 -11.60 14.00 -10.00
N SER A 151 -10.44 13.33 -10.13
CA SER A 151 -9.52 13.55 -11.26
C SER A 151 -10.09 13.06 -12.59
N PHE A 152 -11.19 12.30 -12.55
CA PHE A 152 -11.85 11.70 -13.70
C PHE A 152 -10.90 10.92 -14.61
N THR A 153 -9.89 10.27 -14.00
CA THR A 153 -8.94 9.42 -14.72
C THR A 153 -9.65 8.22 -15.36
N PHE A 154 -10.71 7.71 -14.70
CA PHE A 154 -11.59 6.68 -15.23
C PHE A 154 -12.81 7.31 -15.91
N LYS A 155 -12.88 7.24 -17.24
CA LYS A 155 -13.97 7.85 -18.03
C LYS A 155 -15.29 7.06 -18.05
N SER A 156 -15.30 5.86 -17.47
CA SER A 156 -16.42 4.92 -17.54
C SER A 156 -16.38 3.96 -16.35
N LEU A 157 -17.55 3.62 -15.83
CA LEU A 157 -17.78 2.59 -14.82
C LEU A 157 -18.03 1.21 -15.44
N LYS A 158 -18.02 1.10 -16.79
CA LYS A 158 -18.14 -0.18 -17.52
C LYS A 158 -17.24 -1.31 -16.97
N PRO A 159 -15.98 -1.09 -16.54
CA PRO A 159 -15.15 -2.15 -15.95
C PRO A 159 -15.81 -2.86 -14.77
N ILE A 160 -16.59 -2.13 -13.95
CA ILE A 160 -17.34 -2.70 -12.82
C ILE A 160 -18.38 -3.71 -13.33
N PHE A 161 -19.15 -3.34 -14.35
CA PHE A 161 -20.17 -4.22 -14.93
C PHE A 161 -19.56 -5.46 -15.61
N VAL A 162 -18.39 -5.32 -16.24
CA VAL A 162 -17.67 -6.47 -16.82
C VAL A 162 -17.22 -7.43 -15.73
N ARG A 163 -16.72 -6.92 -14.59
CA ARG A 163 -16.33 -7.73 -13.43
C ARG A 163 -17.53 -8.35 -12.72
N PHE A 164 -18.64 -7.62 -12.66
CA PHE A 164 -19.88 -8.00 -11.99
C PHE A 164 -21.08 -7.98 -12.92
N PRO A 165 -21.23 -9.00 -13.80
CA PRO A 165 -22.33 -9.04 -14.76
C PRO A 165 -23.72 -9.00 -14.13
N VAL A 166 -23.86 -9.44 -12.88
CA VAL A 166 -25.12 -9.36 -12.12
C VAL A 166 -25.69 -7.93 -12.03
N LEU A 167 -24.84 -6.90 -12.14
CA LEU A 167 -25.29 -5.50 -12.12
C LEU A 167 -26.09 -5.11 -13.36
N TYR A 168 -25.94 -5.83 -14.48
CA TYR A 168 -26.74 -5.58 -15.69
C TYR A 168 -28.24 -5.84 -15.45
N ASP A 169 -28.59 -6.68 -14.47
CA ASP A 169 -29.99 -6.99 -14.15
C ASP A 169 -30.69 -5.86 -13.38
N TYR A 170 -29.91 -4.99 -12.72
CA TYR A 170 -30.42 -3.94 -11.83
C TYR A 170 -30.25 -2.53 -12.39
N TYR A 171 -29.28 -2.33 -13.27
CA TYR A 171 -28.89 -1.01 -13.74
C TYR A 171 -28.69 -0.98 -15.26
N ASN A 172 -29.17 0.09 -15.88
CA ASN A 172 -28.76 0.44 -17.23
C ASN A 172 -27.34 1.03 -17.19
N THR A 173 -26.40 0.35 -17.83
CA THR A 173 -24.98 0.75 -17.83
C THR A 173 -24.76 2.16 -18.38
N GLN A 174 -25.49 2.57 -19.42
CA GLN A 174 -25.32 3.89 -20.00
C GLN A 174 -25.76 4.99 -19.03
N GLU A 175 -26.91 4.80 -18.36
CA GLU A 175 -27.42 5.78 -17.38
C GLU A 175 -26.48 5.93 -16.17
N VAL A 176 -25.83 4.84 -15.75
CA VAL A 176 -24.81 4.86 -14.69
C VAL A 176 -23.56 5.61 -15.15
N ASP A 177 -23.11 5.40 -16.39
CA ASP A 177 -21.96 6.09 -16.97
C ASP A 177 -22.24 7.59 -17.19
N ASP A 178 -23.47 7.95 -17.54
CA ASP A 178 -23.89 9.34 -17.71
C ASP A 178 -23.86 10.08 -16.36
N GLU A 179 -24.43 9.50 -15.30
CA GLU A 179 -24.35 10.06 -13.94
C GLU A 179 -22.89 10.18 -13.46
N TRP A 180 -22.02 9.22 -13.80
CA TRP A 180 -20.60 9.28 -13.46
C TRP A 180 -19.88 10.47 -14.13
N ARG A 181 -20.23 10.76 -15.38
CA ARG A 181 -19.69 11.90 -16.14
C ARG A 181 -20.21 13.22 -15.59
N GLU A 182 -21.49 13.29 -15.23
CA GLU A 182 -22.07 14.47 -14.61
C GLU A 182 -21.44 14.76 -13.25
N TYR A 183 -21.23 13.73 -12.43
CA TYR A 183 -20.51 13.83 -11.17
C TYR A 183 -19.10 14.42 -11.38
N ALA A 184 -18.36 13.97 -12.39
CA ALA A 184 -17.02 14.48 -12.65
C ALA A 184 -16.96 15.97 -13.02
N LEU A 185 -18.06 16.52 -13.55
CA LEU A 185 -18.20 17.94 -13.89
C LEU A 185 -18.72 18.79 -12.74
N LEU A 186 -19.05 18.17 -11.60
CA LEU A 186 -19.54 18.86 -10.41
C LEU A 186 -18.46 19.79 -9.84
N ASP A 187 -18.87 20.95 -9.34
CA ASP A 187 -18.04 21.76 -8.46
C ASP A 187 -17.97 21.12 -7.06
N HIS A 188 -17.07 20.14 -6.93
CA HIS A 188 -16.92 19.33 -5.73
C HIS A 188 -16.68 20.17 -4.46
N GLU A 189 -15.95 21.28 -4.56
CA GLU A 189 -15.62 22.14 -3.42
C GLU A 189 -16.88 22.83 -2.86
N SER A 190 -17.76 23.31 -3.75
CA SER A 190 -19.04 23.91 -3.34
C SER A 190 -19.96 22.96 -2.58
N TYR A 191 -19.79 21.64 -2.76
CA TYR A 191 -20.53 20.58 -2.07
C TYR A 191 -19.77 19.98 -0.88
N GLY A 192 -18.61 20.52 -0.50
CA GLY A 192 -17.81 20.04 0.64
C GLY A 192 -17.21 18.64 0.42
N LEU A 193 -16.94 18.29 -0.84
CA LEU A 193 -16.32 17.03 -1.25
C LEU A 193 -14.82 17.25 -1.46
N HIS A 194 -13.99 16.70 -0.56
CA HIS A 194 -12.54 16.87 -0.65
C HIS A 194 -11.83 15.59 -1.13
N PRO A 195 -10.78 15.71 -1.99
CA PRO A 195 -9.99 14.57 -2.45
C PRO A 195 -9.34 13.74 -1.33
N SER A 196 -9.13 14.35 -0.16
CA SER A 196 -8.48 13.76 1.01
C SER A 196 -9.45 13.10 1.99
N ASP A 197 -10.77 13.17 1.73
CA ASP A 197 -11.77 12.54 2.59
C ASP A 197 -11.57 11.02 2.62
N ASP A 198 -11.99 10.38 3.73
CA ASP A 198 -12.13 8.93 3.74
C ASP A 198 -13.14 8.50 2.66
N ALA A 199 -12.85 7.42 1.93
CA ALA A 199 -13.69 6.98 0.82
C ALA A 199 -15.14 6.68 1.26
N GLU A 200 -15.35 6.05 2.41
CA GLU A 200 -16.69 5.75 2.90
C GLU A 200 -17.47 7.03 3.21
N GLU A 201 -16.83 7.96 3.94
CA GLU A 201 -17.44 9.25 4.26
C GLU A 201 -17.74 10.06 2.99
N TYR A 202 -16.79 10.06 2.05
CA TYR A 202 -16.90 10.75 0.79
C TYR A 202 -18.10 10.27 -0.02
N TRP A 203 -18.19 8.95 -0.27
CA TRP A 203 -19.28 8.39 -1.03
C TRP A 203 -20.62 8.58 -0.30
N ARG A 204 -20.65 8.52 1.04
CA ARG A 204 -21.83 8.87 1.82
C ARG A 204 -22.28 10.31 1.58
N LYS A 205 -21.37 11.28 1.51
CA LYS A 205 -21.70 12.67 1.14
C LYS A 205 -22.30 12.73 -0.27
N VAL A 206 -21.66 12.08 -1.25
CA VAL A 206 -22.14 12.02 -2.65
C VAL A 206 -23.56 11.46 -2.74
N PHE A 207 -23.88 10.41 -1.98
CA PHE A 207 -25.22 9.83 -1.94
C PHE A 207 -26.31 10.79 -1.47
N HIS A 208 -25.96 11.64 -0.51
CA HIS A 208 -26.90 12.60 0.08
C HIS A 208 -27.02 13.89 -0.72
N LEU A 209 -26.25 14.06 -1.80
CA LEU A 209 -26.37 15.21 -2.68
C LEU A 209 -27.74 15.27 -3.36
N LYS A 210 -28.36 16.44 -3.28
CA LYS A 210 -29.68 16.71 -3.83
C LYS A 210 -29.68 17.97 -4.69
N ASN A 211 -30.48 17.96 -5.75
CA ASN A 211 -30.75 19.14 -6.54
C ASN A 211 -31.71 20.10 -5.80
N ALA A 212 -31.98 21.26 -6.41
CA ALA A 212 -32.90 22.27 -5.85
C ALA A 212 -34.34 21.76 -5.62
N LEU A 213 -34.72 20.65 -6.28
CA LEU A 213 -36.02 20.00 -6.12
C LEU A 213 -36.00 18.91 -5.03
N GLY A 214 -34.89 18.73 -4.32
CA GLY A 214 -34.72 17.73 -3.26
C GLY A 214 -34.50 16.30 -3.79
N GLN A 215 -34.29 16.11 -5.09
CA GLN A 215 -34.03 14.81 -5.71
C GLN A 215 -32.54 14.49 -5.67
N SER A 216 -32.18 13.22 -5.47
CA SER A 216 -30.78 12.76 -5.50
C SER A 216 -30.12 13.06 -6.83
N LEU A 217 -28.89 13.58 -6.81
CA LEU A 217 -28.14 13.93 -8.01
C LEU A 217 -27.60 12.70 -8.76
N PHE A 218 -27.02 11.73 -8.05
CA PHE A 218 -26.33 10.57 -8.67
C PHE A 218 -26.78 9.22 -8.07
N PRO A 219 -28.09 8.91 -8.07
CA PRO A 219 -28.62 7.76 -7.36
C PRO A 219 -28.17 6.40 -7.92
N LYS A 220 -27.85 6.28 -9.21
CA LYS A 220 -27.48 5.01 -9.86
C LYS A 220 -25.97 4.79 -9.81
N ALA A 221 -25.18 5.83 -10.11
CA ALA A 221 -23.71 5.75 -10.04
C ALA A 221 -23.23 5.41 -8.62
N PHE A 222 -23.76 6.10 -7.61
CA PHE A 222 -23.43 5.78 -6.22
C PHE A 222 -23.84 4.35 -5.85
N LYS A 223 -25.07 3.93 -6.17
CA LYS A 223 -25.52 2.56 -5.85
C LYS A 223 -24.67 1.50 -6.55
N CYS A 224 -24.19 1.75 -7.76
CA CYS A 224 -23.24 0.88 -8.46
C CYS A 224 -21.91 0.77 -7.69
N ILE A 225 -21.32 1.90 -7.28
CA ILE A 225 -20.06 1.95 -6.50
C ILE A 225 -20.22 1.24 -5.15
N VAL A 226 -21.34 1.46 -4.45
CA VAL A 226 -21.64 0.75 -3.19
C VAL A 226 -21.82 -0.75 -3.43
N SER A 227 -22.58 -1.14 -4.45
CA SER A 227 -22.76 -2.56 -4.78
C SER A 227 -21.41 -3.21 -5.09
N PHE A 228 -20.50 -2.50 -5.77
CA PHE A 228 -19.14 -2.95 -6.02
C PHE A 228 -18.35 -3.16 -4.72
N THR A 229 -18.35 -2.20 -3.79
CA THR A 229 -17.64 -2.36 -2.50
C THR A 229 -18.20 -3.52 -1.67
N PHE A 230 -19.52 -3.73 -1.67
CA PHE A 230 -20.14 -4.86 -0.95
C PHE A 230 -19.96 -6.22 -1.65
N LEU A 231 -20.01 -6.29 -2.98
CA LEU A 231 -19.87 -7.55 -3.72
C LEU A 231 -18.45 -8.13 -3.62
N GLU A 232 -17.43 -7.27 -3.52
CA GLU A 232 -16.06 -7.70 -3.21
C GLU A 232 -15.93 -8.19 -1.75
N CYS A 233 -16.62 -7.57 -0.78
CA CYS A 233 -16.70 -8.08 0.60
C CYS A 233 -17.35 -9.48 0.66
N ILE A 234 -18.45 -9.70 -0.07
CA ILE A 234 -19.21 -10.98 -0.06
C ILE A 234 -18.44 -12.11 -0.75
N ARG A 235 -17.61 -11.81 -1.75
CA ARG A 235 -16.78 -12.81 -2.44
C ARG A 235 -15.54 -13.27 -1.66
N GLY A 236 -15.39 -12.83 -0.40
CA GLY A 236 -14.27 -13.26 0.45
C GLY A 236 -12.92 -12.70 -0.01
N THR A 237 -12.93 -11.57 -0.72
CA THR A 237 -11.72 -10.83 -1.09
C THR A 237 -11.42 -9.70 -0.10
N CYS A 238 -12.25 -9.55 0.93
CA CYS A 238 -11.82 -9.10 2.24
C CYS A 238 -11.13 -10.28 2.94
N ILE A 239 -9.85 -10.08 3.21
CA ILE A 239 -8.90 -11.05 3.76
C ILE A 239 -9.40 -11.68 5.06
#